data_AF-A0A9D2J4F1-F1
#
_entry.id   AF-A0A9D2J4F1-F1
#
_cell.length_a   1.000
_cell.length_b   1.000
_cell.length_c   1.000
_cell.angle_alpha   90.00
_cell.angle_beta   90.00
_cell.angle_gamma   90.00
#
_symmetry.space_group_name_H-M   'P 1'
#
loop_
_entity.id
_entity.type
_entity.pdbx_description
1 polymer ?
#
loop_
_entity_poly.entity_id
_entity_poly.type
_entity_poly.pdbx_seq_one_letter_code
_entity_poly.pdbx_strand_id
1 'polypeptide(L)'
;AALAATGYIAMVGTQFIGRIAGDRLVDRFGQRTVARTGGIVVALGMGVALALPTVPGTIAGFGLAGLGVATLVPAAMSEADALPGLRHGTGLTVVSWLMRLSFLLSPPLVGLVSDATSLRTGLLVIPLAGVLVVLLAQVLPRRITRVLPPAAGPADGHRRPAPPPAA
;
A
#
# COMPACT_ATOMS: atom_id res chain seq x y z
N ALA A 1 -27.37 13.85 -1.52
CA ALA A 1 -26.00 14.35 -1.24
C ALA A 1 -25.40 13.73 0.04
N ALA A 2 -26.02 13.89 1.21
CA ALA A 2 -25.47 13.40 2.49
C ALA A 2 -25.18 11.89 2.53
N LEU A 3 -26.09 11.06 2.01
CA LEU A 3 -25.92 9.59 1.93
C LEU A 3 -24.77 9.13 1.03
N ALA A 4 -24.49 9.87 -0.06
CA ALA A 4 -23.38 9.54 -0.96
C ALA A 4 -22.02 9.85 -0.31
N ALA A 5 -21.95 10.94 0.46
CA ALA A 5 -20.74 11.31 1.20
C ALA A 5 -20.41 10.29 2.31
N THR A 6 -21.40 9.59 2.87
CA THR A 6 -21.21 8.64 3.97
C THR A 6 -20.32 7.47 3.59
N GLY A 7 -20.42 6.95 2.36
CA GLY A 7 -19.55 5.88 1.86
C GLY A 7 -18.09 6.32 1.76
N TYR A 8 -17.85 7.53 1.22
CA TYR A 8 -16.52 8.11 1.15
C TYR A 8 -15.93 8.39 2.54
N ILE A 9 -16.73 8.93 3.47
CA ILE A 9 -16.33 9.16 4.86
C ILE A 9 -15.96 7.85 5.56
N ALA A 10 -16.77 6.80 5.39
CA ALA A 10 -16.47 5.48 5.93
C ALA A 10 -15.17 4.92 5.37
N MET A 11 -14.93 5.05 4.06
CA MET A 11 -13.70 4.62 3.40
C MET A 11 -12.47 5.36 3.95
N VAL A 12 -12.48 6.69 3.98
CA VAL A 12 -11.34 7.48 4.45
C VAL A 12 -11.12 7.30 5.96
N GLY A 13 -12.18 7.23 6.75
CA GLY A 13 -12.09 7.01 8.19
C GLY A 13 -11.50 5.64 8.55
N THR A 14 -11.97 4.58 7.89
CA THR A 14 -11.40 3.24 8.07
C THR A 14 -9.99 3.13 7.51
N GLN A 15 -9.67 3.83 6.42
CA GLN A 15 -8.31 3.92 5.89
C GLN A 15 -7.36 4.57 6.90
N PHE A 16 -7.78 5.64 7.58
CA PHE A 16 -7.00 6.27 8.63
C PHE A 16 -6.74 5.32 9.80
N ILE A 17 -7.80 4.65 10.29
CA ILE A 17 -7.68 3.63 11.36
C ILE A 17 -6.74 2.51 10.92
N GLY A 18 -6.92 1.99 9.70
CA GLY A 18 -6.11 0.96 9.10
C GLY A 18 -4.65 1.37 8.94
N ARG A 19 -4.36 2.65 8.70
CA ARG A 19 -2.98 3.15 8.63
C ARG A 19 -2.30 3.14 9.99
N ILE A 20 -2.98 3.61 11.04
CA ILE A 20 -2.44 3.62 12.41
C ILE A 20 -2.16 2.20 12.92
N ALA A 21 -3.06 1.26 12.63
CA ALA A 21 -2.91 -0.13 13.04
C ALA A 21 -2.01 -0.95 12.10
N GLY A 22 -1.92 -0.53 10.84
CA GLY A 22 -1.35 -1.27 9.71
C GLY A 22 0.14 -1.52 9.85
N ASP A 23 0.91 -0.53 10.30
CA ASP A 23 2.37 -0.67 10.43
C ASP A 23 2.72 -1.76 11.44
N ARG A 24 2.02 -1.80 12.59
CA ARG A 24 2.19 -2.88 13.59
C ARG A 24 1.81 -4.26 13.04
N LEU A 25 0.80 -4.32 12.17
CA LEU A 25 0.41 -5.56 11.49
C LEU A 25 1.50 -6.00 10.52
N VAL A 26 2.09 -5.07 9.77
CA VAL A 26 3.19 -5.34 8.83
C VAL A 26 4.43 -5.82 9.58
N ASP A 27 4.79 -5.18 10.69
CA ASP A 27 5.92 -5.58 11.53
C ASP A 27 5.76 -7.00 12.09
N ARG A 28 4.53 -7.36 12.48
CA ARG A 28 4.24 -8.66 13.11
C ARG A 28 4.03 -9.81 12.12
N PHE A 29 3.32 -9.56 11.01
CA PHE A 29 2.87 -10.60 10.07
C PHE A 29 3.61 -10.57 8.73
N GLY A 30 4.42 -9.54 8.49
CA GLY A 30 5.15 -9.31 7.26
C GLY A 30 4.30 -8.64 6.18
N GLN A 31 4.96 -7.86 5.34
CA GLN A 31 4.34 -7.04 4.29
C GLN A 31 3.49 -7.85 3.31
N ARG A 32 3.99 -9.01 2.87
CA ARG A 32 3.27 -9.91 1.95
C ARG A 32 1.93 -10.40 2.52
N THR A 33 1.91 -10.79 3.80
CA THR A 33 0.70 -11.32 4.44
C THR A 33 -0.34 -10.23 4.56
N VAL A 34 0.06 -9.05 5.03
CA VAL A 34 -0.84 -7.90 5.22
C VAL A 34 -1.37 -7.38 3.88
N ALA A 35 -0.53 -7.28 2.84
CA ALA A 35 -0.98 -6.88 1.52
C ALA A 35 -1.99 -7.88 0.93
N ARG A 36 -1.77 -9.18 1.12
CA ARG A 36 -2.68 -10.23 0.64
C ARG A 36 -4.01 -10.21 1.38
N THR A 37 -4.01 -10.13 2.71
CA THR A 37 -5.25 -10.06 3.49
C THR A 37 -6.00 -8.77 3.18
N GLY A 38 -5.31 -7.64 3.03
CA GLY A 38 -5.89 -6.38 2.58
C GLY A 38 -6.56 -6.49 1.22
N GLY A 39 -5.89 -7.07 0.21
CA GLY A 39 -6.47 -7.31 -1.11
C GLY A 39 -7.71 -8.23 -1.08
N ILE A 40 -7.71 -9.27 -0.24
CA ILE A 40 -8.88 -10.14 -0.04
C ILE A 40 -10.04 -9.35 0.58
N VAL A 41 -9.77 -8.53 1.60
CA VAL A 41 -10.78 -7.68 2.26
C VAL A 41 -11.39 -6.69 1.26
N VAL A 42 -10.59 -6.08 0.38
CA VAL A 42 -11.08 -5.20 -0.69
C VAL A 42 -11.96 -5.98 -1.68
N ALA A 43 -11.46 -7.11 -2.18
CA ALA A 43 -12.16 -7.91 -3.18
C ALA A 43 -13.51 -8.43 -2.66
N LEU A 44 -13.53 -8.97 -1.43
CA LEU A 44 -14.74 -9.47 -0.80
C LEU A 44 -15.67 -8.33 -0.36
N GLY A 45 -15.14 -7.31 0.30
CA GLY A 45 -15.94 -6.20 0.83
C GLY A 45 -16.66 -5.44 -0.28
N MET A 46 -15.94 -5.09 -1.35
CA MET A 46 -16.53 -4.40 -2.48
C MET A 46 -17.32 -5.34 -3.40
N GLY A 47 -16.87 -6.58 -3.58
CA GLY A 47 -17.59 -7.58 -4.37
C GLY A 47 -18.97 -7.89 -3.78
N VAL A 48 -19.06 -8.10 -2.47
CA VAL A 48 -20.33 -8.32 -1.76
C VAL A 48 -21.21 -7.07 -1.80
N ALA A 49 -20.63 -5.87 -1.61
CA ALA A 49 -21.38 -4.61 -1.71
C ALA A 49 -22.01 -4.39 -3.10
N LEU A 50 -21.32 -4.79 -4.17
CA LEU A 50 -21.85 -4.70 -5.53
C LEU A 50 -22.86 -5.81 -5.86
N ALA A 51 -22.71 -7.00 -5.26
CA ALA A 51 -23.66 -8.10 -5.41
C ALA A 51 -24.98 -7.86 -4.66
N LEU A 52 -24.91 -7.24 -3.47
CA LEU A 52 -26.05 -6.91 -2.62
C LEU A 52 -26.17 -5.38 -2.46
N PRO A 53 -26.79 -4.68 -3.43
CA PRO A 53 -26.80 -3.22 -3.50
C PRO A 53 -27.76 -2.60 -2.47
N THR A 54 -27.39 -2.71 -1.19
CA THR A 54 -28.06 -2.05 -0.08
C THR A 54 -27.22 -0.86 0.40
N VAL A 55 -27.88 0.19 0.91
CA VAL A 55 -27.17 1.37 1.45
C VAL A 55 -26.16 0.98 2.55
N PRO A 56 -26.53 0.19 3.57
CA PRO A 56 -25.58 -0.23 4.60
C PRO A 56 -24.47 -1.12 4.03
N GLY A 57 -24.80 -2.03 3.12
CA GLY A 57 -23.83 -2.93 2.47
C GLY A 57 -22.78 -2.18 1.65
N THR A 58 -23.20 -1.12 0.95
CA THR A 58 -22.29 -0.28 0.17
C THR A 58 -21.34 0.49 1.09
N ILE A 59 -21.86 1.11 2.16
CA ILE A 59 -21.03 1.83 3.15
C ILE A 59 -20.03 0.88 3.81
N ALA A 60 -20.48 -0.31 4.21
CA ALA A 60 -19.61 -1.33 4.78
C ALA A 60 -18.52 -1.79 3.77
N GLY A 61 -18.89 -2.02 2.51
CA GLY A 61 -17.95 -2.38 1.46
C GLY A 61 -16.88 -1.32 1.20
N PHE A 62 -17.27 -0.05 1.15
CA PHE A 62 -16.34 1.08 1.06
C PHE A 62 -15.43 1.20 2.29
N GLY A 63 -15.96 0.95 3.50
CA GLY A 63 -15.16 0.89 4.71
C GLY A 63 -14.15 -0.26 4.72
N LEU A 64 -14.56 -1.45 4.28
CA LEU A 64 -13.66 -2.60 4.12
C LEU A 64 -12.59 -2.32 3.07
N ALA A 65 -12.95 -1.67 1.97
CA ALA A 65 -11.99 -1.27 0.94
C ALA A 65 -10.96 -0.27 1.50
N GLY A 66 -11.39 0.73 2.26
CA GLY A 66 -10.51 1.70 2.94
C GLY A 66 -9.52 1.02 3.89
N LEU A 67 -10.02 0.09 4.72
CA LEU A 67 -9.20 -0.69 5.63
C LEU A 67 -8.18 -1.58 4.89
N GLY A 68 -8.61 -2.26 3.83
CA GLY A 68 -7.76 -3.20 3.09
C GLY A 68 -6.67 -2.52 2.25
N VAL A 69 -6.92 -1.32 1.73
CA VAL A 69 -5.92 -0.56 0.95
C VAL A 69 -4.93 0.20 1.83
N ALA A 70 -5.23 0.36 3.13
CA ALA A 70 -4.52 1.27 4.02
C ALA A 70 -3.00 1.14 3.94
N THR A 71 -2.44 -0.07 3.93
CA THR A 71 -0.98 -0.31 3.94
C THR A 71 -0.36 -0.51 2.56
N LEU A 72 -1.14 -0.62 1.48
CA LEU A 72 -0.63 -1.00 0.16
C LEU A 72 0.29 0.06 -0.46
N VAL A 73 -0.09 1.33 -0.36
CA VAL A 73 0.69 2.45 -0.89
C VAL A 73 2.06 2.59 -0.19
N PRO A 74 2.15 2.72 1.15
CA PRO A 74 3.44 2.82 1.83
C PRO A 74 4.29 1.55 1.65
N ALA A 75 3.68 0.37 1.63
CA ALA A 75 4.36 -0.88 1.32
C ALA A 75 5.04 -0.85 -0.07
N ALA A 76 4.31 -0.41 -1.10
CA ALA A 76 4.85 -0.28 -2.46
C ALA A 76 5.99 0.75 -2.53
N MET A 77 5.87 1.88 -1.83
CA MET A 77 6.96 2.87 -1.77
C MET A 77 8.21 2.31 -1.08
N SER A 78 8.04 1.57 0.01
CA SER A 78 9.17 0.97 0.74
C SER A 78 9.91 -0.08 -0.08
N GLU A 79 9.19 -0.92 -0.84
CA GLU A 79 9.81 -1.93 -1.71
C GLU A 79 10.48 -1.30 -2.93
N ALA A 80 9.88 -0.25 -3.48
CA ALA A 80 10.44 0.47 -4.61
C ALA A 80 11.75 1.18 -4.26
N ASP A 81 11.90 1.64 -3.02
CA ASP A 81 13.16 2.22 -2.54
C ASP A 81 14.22 1.16 -2.24
N ALA A 82 13.80 -0.05 -1.84
CA ALA A 82 14.69 -1.17 -1.54
C ALA A 82 15.11 -2.00 -2.78
N LEU A 83 14.75 -1.57 -3.99
CA LEU A 83 14.96 -2.35 -5.21
C LEU A 83 16.47 -2.49 -5.55
N PRO A 84 17.03 -3.72 -5.57
CA PRO A 84 18.46 -3.93 -5.82
C PRO A 84 18.83 -3.56 -7.26
N GLY A 85 19.93 -2.83 -7.43
CA GLY A 85 20.44 -2.39 -8.74
C GLY A 85 19.96 -1.01 -9.18
N LEU A 86 19.04 -0.36 -8.43
CA LEU A 86 18.67 1.04 -8.63
C LEU A 86 19.31 1.94 -7.57
N ARG A 87 19.54 3.21 -7.92
CA ARG A 87 19.92 4.23 -6.92
C ARG A 87 18.70 4.50 -6.03
N HIS A 88 18.92 4.63 -4.72
CA HIS A 88 17.90 5.04 -3.75
C HIS A 88 17.10 6.26 -4.29
N GLY A 89 15.78 6.23 -4.12
CA GLY A 89 14.86 7.24 -4.65
C GLY A 89 14.48 7.13 -6.14
N THR A 90 15.20 6.37 -6.97
CA THR A 90 14.83 6.20 -8.40
C THR A 90 13.56 5.37 -8.54
N GLY A 91 13.49 4.22 -7.85
CA GLY A 91 12.29 3.39 -7.82
C GLY A 91 11.09 4.15 -7.24
N LEU A 92 11.31 4.93 -6.17
CA LEU A 92 10.29 5.80 -5.59
C LEU A 92 9.75 6.83 -6.58
N THR A 93 10.63 7.43 -7.39
CA THR A 93 10.24 8.40 -8.42
C THR A 93 9.35 7.74 -9.47
N VAL A 94 9.71 6.55 -9.95
CA VAL A 94 8.90 5.79 -10.92
C VAL A 94 7.52 5.46 -10.35
N VAL A 95 7.46 4.94 -9.11
CA VAL A 95 6.18 4.63 -8.46
C VAL A 95 5.33 5.88 -8.25
N SER A 96 5.92 7.01 -7.85
CA SER A 96 5.19 8.27 -7.70
C SER A 96 4.59 8.76 -9.02
N TRP A 97 5.32 8.65 -10.13
CA TRP A 97 4.80 8.96 -11.46
C TRP A 97 3.66 8.03 -11.87
N LEU A 98 3.81 6.72 -11.65
CA LEU A 98 2.74 5.75 -11.92
C LEU A 98 1.48 6.04 -11.10
N MET A 99 1.63 6.43 -9.82
CA MET A 99 0.50 6.84 -8.98
C MET A 99 -0.19 8.09 -9.52
N ARG A 100 0.57 9.10 -9.97
CA ARG A 100 0.03 10.31 -10.59
C ARG A 100 -0.74 9.99 -11.87
N LEU A 101 -0.18 9.15 -12.75
CA LEU A 101 -0.85 8.72 -13.97
C LEU A 101 -2.13 7.93 -13.66
N SER A 102 -2.07 7.01 -12.69
CA SER A 102 -3.24 6.22 -12.27
C SER A 102 -4.34 7.11 -11.69
N PHE A 103 -3.98 8.11 -10.87
CA PHE A 103 -4.92 9.07 -10.32
C PHE A 103 -5.57 9.93 -11.40
N LEU A 104 -4.82 10.30 -12.44
CA LEU A 104 -5.32 11.09 -13.56
C LEU A 104 -6.23 10.28 -14.49
N LEU A 105 -5.86 9.02 -14.78
CA LEU A 105 -6.62 8.15 -15.69
C LEU A 105 -7.86 7.53 -15.03
N SER A 106 -7.86 7.34 -13.71
CA SER A 106 -8.93 6.61 -13.02
C SER A 106 -10.33 7.25 -13.17
N PRO A 107 -10.56 8.55 -12.89
CA PRO A 107 -11.89 9.13 -13.01
C PRO A 107 -12.46 9.10 -14.44
N PRO A 108 -11.71 9.45 -15.50
CA PRO A 108 -12.19 9.31 -16.87
C PRO A 108 -12.51 7.87 -17.26
N LEU A 109 -11.65 6.90 -16.90
CA LEU A 109 -11.89 5.49 -17.21
C LEU A 109 -13.17 4.98 -16.52
N VAL A 110 -13.35 5.30 -15.24
CA VAL A 110 -14.56 4.91 -14.49
C VAL A 110 -15.79 5.61 -15.06
N GLY A 111 -15.70 6.89 -15.42
CA GLY A 111 -16.79 7.65 -16.04
C GLY A 111 -17.23 7.05 -17.38
N LEU A 112 -16.30 6.82 -18.30
CA LEU A 112 -16.59 6.24 -19.62
C LEU A 112 -17.24 4.86 -19.52
N VAL A 113 -16.76 4.01 -18.62
CA VAL A 113 -17.36 2.68 -18.38
C VAL A 113 -18.75 2.81 -17.75
N SER A 114 -18.93 3.77 -16.84
CA SER A 114 -20.21 4.03 -16.17
C SER A 114 -21.26 4.56 -17.15
N ASP A 115 -20.88 5.45 -18.07
CA ASP A 115 -21.76 6.03 -19.09
C ASP A 115 -22.16 4.99 -20.14
N ALA A 116 -21.23 4.09 -20.52
CA ALA A 116 -21.47 3.07 -21.55
C ALA A 116 -22.27 1.86 -21.04
N THR A 117 -22.21 1.54 -19.74
CA THR A 117 -22.85 0.33 -19.19
C THR A 117 -23.68 0.62 -17.96
N SER A 118 -23.04 0.82 -16.82
CA SER A 118 -23.67 1.21 -15.57
C SER A 118 -22.61 1.61 -14.55
N LEU A 119 -23.00 2.42 -13.55
CA LEU A 119 -22.16 2.75 -12.40
C LEU A 119 -21.63 1.50 -11.67
N ARG A 120 -22.41 0.41 -11.63
CA ARG A 120 -21.96 -0.84 -10.99
C ARG A 120 -20.75 -1.44 -11.71
N THR A 121 -20.79 -1.46 -13.04
CA THR A 121 -19.68 -1.93 -13.86
C THR A 121 -18.45 -1.03 -13.70
N GLY A 122 -18.65 0.29 -13.65
CA GLY A 122 -17.56 1.24 -13.38
C GLY A 122 -16.89 1.00 -12.02
N LEU A 123 -17.66 0.62 -11.00
CA LEU A 123 -17.15 0.32 -9.66
C LEU A 123 -16.50 -1.07 -9.52
N LEU A 124 -16.65 -1.99 -10.49
CA LEU A 124 -15.97 -3.29 -10.49
C LEU A 124 -14.44 -3.15 -10.56
N VAL A 125 -13.93 -1.99 -10.96
CA VAL A 125 -12.48 -1.70 -10.93
C VAL A 125 -11.88 -1.88 -9.53
N ILE A 126 -12.66 -1.61 -8.47
CA ILE A 126 -12.19 -1.69 -7.07
C ILE A 126 -11.98 -3.15 -6.63
N PRO A 127 -12.97 -4.07 -6.71
CA PRO A 127 -12.72 -5.47 -6.35
C PRO A 127 -11.72 -6.13 -7.30
N LEU A 128 -11.68 -5.75 -8.59
CA LEU A 128 -10.67 -6.22 -9.53
C LEU A 128 -9.26 -5.81 -9.08
N ALA A 129 -9.07 -4.57 -8.64
CA ALA A 129 -7.81 -4.11 -8.07
C ALA A 129 -7.44 -4.91 -6.80
N GLY A 130 -8.42 -5.22 -5.94
CA GLY A 130 -8.23 -6.11 -4.79
C GLY A 130 -7.71 -7.50 -5.18
N VAL A 131 -8.31 -8.12 -6.20
CA VAL A 131 -7.84 -9.40 -6.76
C VAL A 131 -6.43 -9.28 -7.32
N LEU A 132 -6.15 -8.22 -8.09
CA LEU A 132 -4.82 -7.98 -8.64
C LEU A 132 -3.77 -7.85 -7.53
N VAL A 133 -4.09 -7.15 -6.43
CA VAL A 133 -3.21 -7.07 -5.25
C VAL A 133 -2.95 -8.46 -4.67
N VAL A 134 -3.95 -9.34 -4.56
CA VAL A 134 -3.76 -10.72 -4.08
C VAL A 134 -2.85 -11.53 -5.02
N LEU A 135 -3.01 -11.33 -6.32
CA LEU A 135 -2.20 -11.98 -7.36
C LEU A 135 -0.78 -11.43 -7.45
N LEU A 136 -0.55 -10.16 -7.15
CA LEU A 136 0.79 -9.57 -7.19
C LEU A 136 1.52 -9.70 -5.84
N ALA A 137 0.80 -9.73 -4.71
CA ALA A 137 1.39 -9.91 -3.38
C ALA A 137 2.16 -11.23 -3.26
N GLN A 138 1.83 -12.24 -4.07
CA GLN A 138 2.54 -13.52 -4.09
C GLN A 138 3.93 -13.44 -4.74
N VAL A 139 4.21 -12.39 -5.52
CA VAL A 139 5.53 -12.10 -6.10
C VAL A 139 6.46 -11.45 -5.09
N LEU A 140 5.94 -10.88 -3.99
CA LEU A 140 6.78 -10.23 -2.96
C LEU A 140 7.69 -11.25 -2.24
N PRO A 141 8.99 -10.96 -2.07
CA PRO A 141 9.92 -11.76 -1.28
C PRO A 141 9.44 -11.91 0.17
N ARG A 142 9.62 -13.09 0.77
CA ARG A 142 9.23 -13.35 2.17
C ARG A 142 10.18 -12.75 3.22
N ARG A 143 11.17 -11.93 2.83
CA ARG A 143 12.32 -11.63 3.70
C ARG A 143 12.33 -10.20 4.22
N ILE A 144 12.06 -10.08 5.52
CA ILE A 144 12.58 -9.02 6.38
C ILE A 144 14.09 -9.28 6.49
N THR A 145 14.88 -8.72 5.58
CA THR A 145 16.31 -8.60 5.84
C THR A 145 16.43 -7.43 6.81
N ARG A 146 16.54 -7.74 8.11
CA ARG A 146 17.14 -6.78 9.05
C ARG A 146 18.43 -6.32 8.37
N VAL A 147 18.49 -5.05 7.98
CA VAL A 147 19.77 -4.38 7.87
C VAL A 147 20.32 -4.46 9.27
N LEU A 148 21.13 -5.48 9.53
CA LEU A 148 22.01 -5.47 10.68
C LEU A 148 22.81 -4.18 10.49
N PRO A 149 22.74 -3.19 11.40
CA PRO A 149 23.71 -2.11 11.36
C PRO A 149 25.09 -2.78 11.22
N PRO A 150 25.94 -2.32 10.27
CA PRO A 150 27.26 -2.89 10.09
C PRO A 150 27.85 -3.03 11.48
N ALA A 151 28.14 -4.28 11.88
CA ALA A 151 28.71 -4.58 13.18
C ALA A 151 29.78 -3.52 13.39
N ALA A 152 29.58 -2.66 14.39
CA ALA A 152 30.53 -1.61 14.68
C ALA A 152 31.90 -2.31 14.70
N GLY A 153 32.70 -2.06 13.66
CA GLY A 153 34.03 -2.66 13.56
C GLY A 153 34.71 -2.38 14.89
N PRO A 154 35.47 -3.34 15.45
CA PRO A 154 36.09 -3.16 16.76
C PRO A 154 36.70 -1.77 16.78
N ALA A 155 36.21 -0.94 17.71
CA ALA A 155 36.61 0.44 17.85
C ALA A 155 38.13 0.49 17.68
N ASP A 156 38.57 1.25 16.68
CA ASP A 156 39.97 1.48 16.34
C ASP A 156 40.62 2.20 17.54
N GLY A 157 40.93 1.41 18.57
CA GLY A 157 41.33 1.85 19.91
C GLY A 157 42.82 2.13 20.03
N HIS A 158 43.57 2.15 18.92
CA HIS A 158 45.03 2.22 18.98
C HIS A 158 45.69 3.09 17.89
N ARG A 159 45.10 4.25 17.54
CA ARG A 159 45.94 5.37 17.06
C ARG A 159 46.47 6.17 18.24
N ARG A 160 47.56 5.68 18.85
CA ARG A 160 48.42 6.52 19.67
C ARG A 160 48.92 7.68 18.80
N PRO A 161 48.90 8.95 19.27
CA PRO A 161 49.59 10.02 18.56
C PRO A 161 51.07 9.67 18.47
N ALA A 162 51.66 9.85 17.27
CA ALA A 162 53.08 9.64 17.05
C ALA A 162 53.89 10.57 17.98
N PRO A 163 54.99 10.09 18.59
CA PRO A 163 55.84 10.95 19.40
C PRO A 163 56.43 12.08 18.53
N PRO A 164 56.60 13.29 19.09
CA PRO A 164 57.21 14.39 18.36
C PRO A 164 58.66 14.04 17.98
N PRO A 165 59.16 14.57 16.83
CA PRO A 165 60.53 14.35 16.42
C PRO A 165 61.49 14.93 17.48
N ALA A 166 62.45 14.12 17.91
CA ALA A 166 63.50 14.53 18.82
C ALA A 166 64.34 15.64 18.15
N ALA A 167 64.43 16.79 18.82
CA ALA A 167 65.35 17.87 18.53
C ALA A 167 66.48 17.86 19.56
#